data_AF-A0A016VNV1-F1
#
_entry.id   AF-A0A016VNV1-F1
#
_cell.length_a   1.000
_cell.length_b   1.000
_cell.length_c   1.000
_cell.angle_alpha   90.00
_cell.angle_beta   90.00
_cell.angle_gamma   90.00
#
_symmetry.space_group_name_H-M   'P 1'
#
loop_
_entity.id
_entity.type
_entity.pdbx_description
1 polymer ?
#
loop_
_entity_poly.entity_id
_entity_poly.type
_entity_poly.pdbx_seq_one_letter_code
_entity_poly.pdbx_strand_id
1 'polypeptide(L)'
;MKRGKRRLTQTQKWTVNTRKMRGVIKKTIDRKDGLSLNQMAKQLNISRKSVQMTVKNELGLRSYRLLSGQILDDHAKQNWKEKRKKLREFFKVRRIEDAL
;
A
#
# COMPACT_ATOMS: atom_id res chain seq x y z
N MET A 1 14.94 22.03 -50.09
CA MET A 1 15.79 21.23 -49.17
C MET A 1 14.92 20.74 -47.99
N LYS A 2 14.75 19.42 -47.84
CA LYS A 2 13.89 18.81 -46.80
C LYS A 2 14.62 18.78 -45.45
N ARG A 3 14.08 19.42 -44.41
CA ARG A 3 14.49 19.16 -43.01
C ARG A 3 13.45 18.27 -42.35
N GLY A 4 13.64 16.95 -42.50
CA GLY A 4 12.83 15.94 -41.82
C GLY A 4 13.00 16.09 -40.30
N LYS A 5 11.91 16.40 -39.61
CA LYS A 5 11.83 16.31 -38.15
C LYS A 5 12.01 14.84 -37.76
N ARG A 6 13.20 14.49 -37.26
CA ARG A 6 13.45 13.17 -36.66
C ARG A 6 12.58 13.07 -35.42
N ARG A 7 11.48 12.31 -35.50
CA ARG A 7 10.74 11.87 -34.33
C ARG A 7 11.66 10.92 -33.56
N LEU A 8 12.27 11.41 -32.49
CA LEU A 8 12.93 10.57 -31.51
C LEU A 8 11.85 9.78 -30.75
N THR A 9 11.37 8.68 -31.32
CA THR A 9 10.68 7.64 -30.55
C THR A 9 11.73 6.72 -29.95
N GLN A 10 12.60 7.28 -29.10
CA GLN A 10 13.28 6.45 -28.12
C GLN A 10 12.22 6.09 -27.10
N THR A 11 11.76 4.84 -27.15
CA THR A 11 11.07 4.21 -26.02
C THR A 11 11.96 4.39 -24.82
N GLN A 12 11.65 5.40 -23.99
CA GLN A 12 12.53 5.86 -22.93
C GLN A 12 12.74 4.67 -21.98
N LYS A 13 13.97 4.12 -21.97
CA LYS A 13 14.31 2.98 -21.13
C LYS A 13 14.30 3.51 -19.70
N TRP A 14 13.20 3.31 -18.98
CA TRP A 14 13.03 3.80 -17.63
C TRP A 14 14.07 3.13 -16.74
N THR A 15 15.12 3.89 -16.39
CA THR A 15 16.05 3.42 -15.37
C THR A 15 15.30 3.45 -14.05
N VAL A 16 15.35 2.32 -13.37
CA VAL A 16 14.53 2.04 -12.19
C VAL A 16 14.78 3.04 -11.06
N ASN A 17 15.98 3.62 -10.99
CA ASN A 17 16.41 4.56 -9.97
C ASN A 17 16.38 6.03 -10.43
N THR A 18 15.36 6.42 -11.20
CA THR A 18 15.17 7.83 -11.59
C THR A 18 14.18 8.53 -10.65
N ARG A 19 14.37 9.84 -10.41
CA ARG A 19 13.45 10.66 -9.60
C ARG A 19 11.99 10.54 -10.07
N LYS A 20 11.78 10.43 -11.39
CA LYS A 20 10.45 10.22 -11.97
C LYS A 20 9.83 8.89 -11.53
N MET A 21 10.57 7.77 -11.59
CA MET A 21 10.05 6.47 -11.15
C MET A 21 9.74 6.43 -9.67
N ARG A 22 10.57 7.05 -8.84
CA ARG A 22 10.31 7.16 -7.40
C ARG A 22 9.02 7.94 -7.12
N GLY A 23 8.80 9.04 -7.84
CA GLY A 23 7.55 9.79 -7.78
C GLY A 23 6.33 8.99 -8.24
N VAL A 24 6.46 8.13 -9.26
CA VAL A 24 5.38 7.23 -9.68
C VAL A 24 5.07 6.20 -8.58
N ILE A 25 6.09 5.54 -8.03
CA ILE A 25 5.92 4.55 -6.95
C ILE A 25 5.22 5.19 -5.74
N LYS A 26 5.65 6.37 -5.32
CA LYS A 26 5.02 7.13 -4.22
C LYS A 26 3.54 7.40 -4.50
N LYS A 27 3.22 7.94 -5.68
CA LYS A 27 1.83 8.19 -6.09
C LYS A 27 0.97 6.93 -6.15
N THR A 28 1.54 5.80 -6.58
CA THR A 28 0.79 4.53 -6.64
C THR A 28 0.46 4.01 -5.24
N ILE A 29 1.39 4.17 -4.28
CA ILE A 29 1.16 3.82 -2.87
C ILE A 29 0.09 4.72 -2.26
N ASP A 30 0.19 6.04 -2.45
CA ASP A 30 -0.76 6.99 -1.88
C ASP A 30 -2.19 6.79 -2.43
N ARG A 31 -2.33 6.34 -3.69
CA ARG A 31 -3.63 6.08 -4.33
C ARG A 31 -4.28 4.76 -3.94
N LYS A 32 -3.48 3.74 -3.60
CA LYS A 32 -3.96 2.38 -3.32
C LYS A 32 -2.99 1.64 -2.41
N ASP A 33 -3.08 1.97 -1.13
CA ASP A 33 -2.29 1.42 -0.03
C ASP A 33 -2.42 -0.10 0.15
N GLY A 34 -3.53 -0.70 -0.31
CA GLY A 34 -3.76 -2.15 -0.29
C GLY A 34 -3.02 -2.96 -1.39
N LEU A 35 -2.29 -2.33 -2.32
CA LEU A 35 -1.55 -3.05 -3.36
C LEU A 35 -0.27 -3.67 -2.82
N SER A 36 -0.09 -4.98 -2.99
CA SER A 36 1.18 -5.63 -2.65
C SER A 36 2.34 -5.08 -3.50
N LEU A 37 3.55 -5.03 -2.93
CA LEU A 37 4.76 -4.61 -3.67
C LEU A 37 5.02 -5.47 -4.92
N ASN A 38 4.59 -6.73 -4.93
CA ASN A 38 4.68 -7.61 -6.08
C ASN A 38 3.76 -7.18 -7.23
N GLN A 39 2.51 -6.83 -6.91
CA GLN A 39 1.57 -6.34 -7.93
C GLN A 39 2.03 -5.00 -8.48
N MET A 40 2.54 -4.12 -7.61
CA MET A 40 3.12 -2.84 -8.03
C MET A 40 4.32 -3.03 -8.96
N ALA A 41 5.22 -3.96 -8.63
CA ALA A 41 6.36 -4.32 -9.48
C ALA A 41 5.91 -4.83 -10.86
N LYS A 42 4.89 -5.70 -10.92
CA LYS A 42 4.30 -6.19 -12.17
C LYS A 42 3.68 -5.06 -13.00
N GLN A 43 2.90 -4.17 -12.37
CA GLN A 43 2.24 -3.05 -13.05
C GLN A 43 3.24 -2.05 -13.64
N LEU A 44 4.30 -1.76 -12.90
CA LEU A 44 5.33 -0.82 -13.34
C LEU A 44 6.39 -1.47 -14.23
N ASN A 45 6.32 -2.79 -14.43
CA ASN A 45 7.33 -3.60 -15.12
C ASN A 45 8.75 -3.40 -14.55
N ILE A 46 8.86 -3.36 -13.22
CA ILE A 46 10.11 -3.16 -12.47
C ILE A 46 10.41 -4.39 -11.62
N SER A 47 11.68 -4.65 -11.36
CA SER A 47 12.06 -5.61 -10.32
C SER A 47 11.53 -5.24 -8.93
N ARG A 48 10.97 -6.23 -8.23
CA ARG A 48 10.46 -6.09 -6.85
C ARG A 48 11.48 -5.44 -5.91
N LYS A 49 12.75 -5.86 -6.01
CA LYS A 49 13.85 -5.36 -5.17
C LYS A 49 13.99 -3.85 -5.24
N SER A 50 13.77 -3.26 -6.41
CA SER A 50 13.91 -1.82 -6.60
C SER A 50 12.73 -1.03 -6.03
N VAL A 51 11.52 -1.58 -6.15
CA VAL A 51 10.35 -1.03 -5.47
C VAL A 51 10.58 -1.05 -3.95
N GLN A 52 11.05 -2.17 -3.41
CA GLN A 52 11.40 -2.28 -1.98
C GLN A 52 12.44 -1.25 -1.53
N MET A 53 13.51 -1.07 -2.30
CA MET A 53 14.54 -0.08 -1.98
C MET A 53 13.98 1.34 -1.99
N THR A 54 13.12 1.67 -2.97
CA THR A 54 12.49 2.99 -3.05
C THR A 54 11.56 3.24 -1.87
N VAL A 55 10.72 2.26 -1.54
CA VAL A 55 9.80 2.34 -0.39
C VAL A 55 10.55 2.47 0.92
N LYS A 56 11.64 1.71 1.11
CA LYS A 56 12.48 1.81 2.30
C LYS A 56 13.16 3.17 2.42
N ASN A 57 13.78 3.65 1.34
CA ASN A 57 14.62 4.85 1.38
C ASN A 57 13.80 6.15 1.35
N GLU A 58 12.70 6.21 0.59
CA GLU A 58 11.93 7.45 0.43
C GLU A 58 10.74 7.56 1.38
N LEU A 59 10.14 6.43 1.76
CA LEU A 59 8.96 6.41 2.65
C LEU A 59 9.30 5.92 4.06
N GLY A 60 10.49 5.40 4.29
CA GLY A 60 10.87 4.83 5.59
C GLY A 60 10.08 3.56 5.95
N LEU A 61 9.29 3.01 5.02
CA LEU A 61 8.40 1.89 5.26
C LEU A 61 9.15 0.57 5.09
N ARG A 62 9.00 -0.35 6.04
CA ARG A 62 9.43 -1.75 5.84
C ARG A 62 8.44 -2.45 4.91
N SER A 63 8.98 -3.22 3.97
CA SER A 63 8.30 -3.84 2.81
C SER A 63 7.05 -4.69 3.09
N TYR A 64 6.73 -4.95 4.35
CA TYR A 64 5.62 -5.79 4.81
C TYR A 64 4.47 -4.96 5.42
N ARG A 65 4.67 -3.68 5.73
CA ARG A 65 3.66 -2.81 6.30
C ARG A 65 3.43 -1.60 5.39
N LEU A 66 2.97 -1.85 4.17
CA LEU A 66 1.95 -0.96 3.64
C LEU A 66 0.82 -1.09 4.64
N LEU A 67 0.50 0.04 5.29
CA LEU A 67 -0.36 0.09 6.45
C LEU A 67 -1.67 -0.61 6.08
N SER A 68 -1.79 -1.91 6.39
CA SER A 68 -3.08 -2.55 6.59
C SER A 68 -3.68 -1.99 7.87
N GLY A 69 -3.69 -0.66 8.00
CA GLY A 69 -4.73 0.09 8.68
C GLY A 69 -5.97 -0.11 7.83
N GLN A 70 -6.45 -1.34 7.86
CA GLN A 70 -7.84 -1.73 7.82
C GLN A 70 -8.71 -0.68 7.12
N ILE A 71 -8.84 -0.82 5.81
CA ILE A 71 -10.15 -0.67 5.21
C ILE A 71 -11.02 -1.76 5.86
N LEU A 72 -11.42 -1.57 7.12
CA LEU A 72 -12.60 -2.23 7.62
C LEU A 72 -13.70 -1.63 6.76
N ASP A 73 -14.22 -2.45 5.86
CA ASP A 73 -15.51 -2.19 5.24
C ASP A 73 -16.50 -1.73 6.32
N ASP A 74 -17.40 -0.80 6.01
CA ASP A 74 -18.26 -0.19 7.03
C ASP A 74 -19.10 -1.25 7.76
N HIS A 75 -19.42 -2.34 7.05
CA HIS A 75 -20.00 -3.55 7.63
C HIS A 75 -19.10 -4.21 8.69
N ALA A 76 -17.80 -4.32 8.44
CA ALA A 76 -16.84 -4.89 9.38
C ALA A 76 -16.63 -3.98 10.61
N LYS A 77 -16.66 -2.65 10.43
CA LYS A 77 -16.65 -1.69 11.55
C LYS A 77 -17.89 -1.86 12.44
N GLN A 78 -19.05 -2.01 11.82
CA GLN A 78 -20.31 -2.21 12.54
C GLN A 78 -20.33 -3.53 13.31
N ASN A 79 -19.88 -4.63 12.70
CA ASN A 79 -19.79 -5.92 13.35
C ASN A 79 -18.82 -5.89 14.55
N TRP A 80 -17.68 -5.21 14.42
CA TRP A 80 -16.75 -4.98 15.54
C TRP A 80 -17.40 -4.19 16.67
N LYS A 81 -18.16 -3.14 16.34
CA LYS A 81 -18.87 -2.32 17.33
C LYS A 81 -19.90 -3.14 18.11
N GLU A 82 -20.67 -3.99 17.42
CA GLU A 82 -21.65 -4.86 18.06
C GLU A 82 -21.01 -5.94 18.95
N LYS A 83 -19.96 -6.60 18.45
CA LYS A 83 -19.22 -7.59 19.26
C LYS A 83 -18.63 -6.94 20.51
N ARG A 84 -18.08 -5.73 20.40
CA ARG A 84 -17.51 -5.00 21.54
C ARG A 84 -18.58 -4.58 22.55
N LYS A 85 -19.79 -4.23 22.10
CA LYS A 85 -20.94 -3.99 22.98
C LYS A 85 -21.35 -5.26 23.72
N LYS A 86 -21.54 -6.38 23.02
CA LYS A 86 -21.90 -7.68 23.64
C LYS A 86 -20.86 -8.12 24.66
N LEU A 87 -19.58 -8.00 24.33
CA LEU A 87 -18.48 -8.34 25.23
C LEU A 87 -18.49 -7.43 26.47
N ARG A 88 -18.71 -6.13 26.29
CA ARG A 88 -18.83 -5.18 27.41
C ARG A 88 -20.00 -5.54 28.33
N GLU A 89 -21.16 -5.89 27.78
CA GLU A 89 -22.32 -6.31 28.59
C GLU A 89 -22.04 -7.63 29.33
N PHE A 90 -21.38 -8.59 28.69
CA PHE A 90 -20.97 -9.84 29.34
C PHE A 90 -20.09 -9.59 30.58
N PHE A 91 -19.10 -8.72 30.47
CA PHE A 91 -18.21 -8.36 31.58
C PHE A 91 -18.83 -7.37 32.60
N LYS A 92 -19.98 -6.77 32.30
CA LYS A 92 -20.77 -6.02 33.31
C LYS A 92 -21.60 -6.95 34.19
N VAL A 93 -22.10 -8.05 33.62
CA VAL A 93 -23.01 -8.99 34.29
C VAL A 93 -22.25 -10.03 35.14
N ARG A 94 -21.00 -10.36 34.78
CA ARG A 94 -20.13 -11.26 35.57
C ARG A 94 -18.91 -10.50 36.09
N ARG A 95 -18.64 -10.57 37.40
CA ARG A 95 -17.35 -10.11 37.91
C ARG A 95 -16.29 -11.08 37.40
N ILE A 96 -15.08 -10.59 37.12
CA ILE A 96 -13.96 -11.42 36.61
C ILE A 96 -13.67 -12.60 37.56
N GLU A 97 -13.99 -12.42 38.85
CA GLU A 97 -13.92 -13.41 39.92
C GLU A 97 -14.88 -14.62 39.72
N ASP A 98 -15.99 -14.48 39.00
CA ASP A 98 -17.01 -15.54 38.83
C ASP A 98 -16.68 -16.52 37.68
N ALA A 99 -15.57 -16.29 36.97
CA ALA A 99 -15.16 -17.03 35.78
C ALA A 99 -13.81 -17.74 35.92
N LEU A 100 -13.21 -17.72 37.12
CA LEU A 100 -11.99 -18.43 37.53
C LEU A 100 -12.36 -19.56 38.49
#